data_AF-A0A7S3HSZ3-F1
#
_entry.id   AF-A0A7S3HSZ3-F1
#
_cell.length_a   1.000
_cell.length_b   1.000
_cell.length_c   1.000
_cell.angle_alpha   90.00
_cell.angle_beta   90.00
_cell.angle_gamma   90.00
#
_symmetry.space_group_name_H-M   'P 1'
#
loop_
_entity.id
_entity.type
_entity.pdbx_description
1 polymer ?
#
loop_
_entity_poly.entity_id
_entity_poly.type
_entity_poly.pdbx_seq_one_letter_code
_entity_poly.pdbx_strand_id
1 'polypeptide(L)'
;MSKEQREAALADIQSKAAQAKEDLQATKDALGFDQQFLLGLEKNCKTNDDDYVGRQKIRNEELVAISEAITILTEDDARDLFSKTMSFVQTAATTDAVRSRALDKAMRHIVQVARKHHNWVLASLGVRMGLDAFEKVKEALDKMIEELKAQQKAEVEKKDYCNSNIIDTEDDITVKKNEKEDLEGKKLGLENSIESLKADLETLSKEVSDMHIALKRAGEDRESQNKDFQMTVSDQ
;
A
#
# COMPACT_ATOMS: atom_id res chain seq x y z
N MET A 1 -57.77 10.33 15.16
CA MET A 1 -57.05 11.35 14.36
C MET A 1 -58.04 12.07 13.47
N SER A 2 -57.91 13.39 13.33
CA SER A 2 -58.70 14.16 12.35
C SER A 2 -58.25 13.85 10.91
N LYS A 3 -59.05 14.23 9.93
CA LYS A 3 -58.73 14.05 8.50
C LYS A 3 -57.36 14.63 8.14
N GLU A 4 -57.12 15.87 8.56
CA GLU A 4 -55.85 16.58 8.32
C GLU A 4 -54.65 15.87 8.96
N GLN A 5 -54.83 15.24 10.12
CA GLN A 5 -53.75 14.46 10.75
C GLN A 5 -53.39 13.20 9.94
N ARG A 6 -54.36 12.55 9.30
CA ARG A 6 -54.10 11.36 8.45
C ARG A 6 -53.45 11.73 7.13
N GLU A 7 -53.89 12.82 6.49
CA GLU A 7 -53.27 13.34 5.27
C GLU A 7 -51.83 13.82 5.53
N ALA A 8 -51.57 14.49 6.66
CA ALA A 8 -50.23 14.89 7.06
C ALA A 8 -49.32 13.68 7.34
N ALA A 9 -49.83 12.64 8.01
CA ALA A 9 -49.07 11.41 8.25
C ALA A 9 -48.74 10.67 6.94
N LEU A 10 -49.67 10.66 5.97
CA LEU A 10 -49.46 10.05 4.67
C LEU A 10 -48.36 10.78 3.88
N ALA A 11 -48.37 12.12 3.89
CA ALA A 11 -47.33 12.93 3.28
C ALA A 11 -45.95 12.72 3.92
N ASP A 12 -45.88 12.64 5.25
CA ASP A 12 -44.63 12.37 5.99
C ASP A 12 -44.06 10.97 5.67
N ILE A 13 -44.91 9.95 5.63
CA ILE A 13 -44.53 8.58 5.24
C ILE A 13 -44.05 8.52 3.79
N GLN A 14 -44.70 9.24 2.87
CA GLN A 14 -44.26 9.34 1.48
C GLN A 14 -42.88 10.01 1.35
N SER A 15 -42.66 11.11 2.08
CA SER A 15 -41.35 11.79 2.10
C SER A 15 -40.26 10.87 2.63
N LYS A 16 -40.51 10.17 3.76
CA LYS A 16 -39.56 9.21 4.34
C LYS A 16 -39.28 8.04 3.42
N ALA A 17 -40.30 7.52 2.73
CA ALA A 17 -40.13 6.44 1.76
C ALA A 17 -39.32 6.88 0.52
N ALA A 18 -39.43 8.14 0.11
CA ALA A 18 -38.62 8.71 -0.97
C ALA A 18 -37.14 8.87 -0.54
N GLN A 19 -36.91 9.46 0.64
CA GLN A 19 -35.56 9.59 1.21
C GLN A 19 -34.89 8.22 1.41
N ALA A 20 -35.59 7.25 2.00
CA ALA A 20 -35.04 5.90 2.20
C ALA A 20 -34.63 5.21 0.89
N LYS A 21 -35.32 5.49 -0.23
CA LYS A 21 -34.94 4.97 -1.55
C LYS A 21 -33.70 5.65 -2.12
N GLU A 22 -33.57 6.96 -1.93
CA GLU A 22 -32.39 7.72 -2.35
C GLU A 22 -31.16 7.29 -1.56
N ASP A 23 -31.30 7.18 -0.23
CA ASP A 23 -30.25 6.68 0.67
C ASP A 23 -29.86 5.25 0.28
N LEU A 24 -30.82 4.37 0.00
CA LEU A 24 -30.54 3.01 -0.45
C LEU A 24 -29.70 2.99 -1.74
N GLN A 25 -30.00 3.87 -2.70
CA GLN A 25 -29.25 3.96 -3.95
C GLN A 25 -27.82 4.44 -3.70
N ALA A 26 -27.64 5.53 -2.94
CA ALA A 26 -26.33 6.03 -2.57
C ALA A 26 -25.49 4.98 -1.82
N THR A 27 -26.12 4.22 -0.92
CA THR A 27 -25.48 3.14 -0.15
C THR A 27 -25.05 1.98 -1.04
N LYS A 28 -25.86 1.62 -2.05
CA LYS A 28 -25.52 0.58 -3.04
C LYS A 28 -24.34 1.00 -3.92
N ASP A 29 -24.31 2.24 -4.35
CA ASP A 29 -23.23 2.77 -5.18
C ASP A 29 -21.91 2.79 -4.39
N ALA A 30 -21.92 3.29 -3.15
CA ALA A 30 -20.77 3.25 -2.25
C ALA A 30 -20.26 1.82 -2.00
N LEU A 31 -21.17 0.87 -1.70
CA LEU A 31 -20.83 -0.54 -1.50
C LEU A 31 -20.15 -1.15 -2.74
N GLY A 32 -20.61 -0.78 -3.94
CA GLY A 32 -20.01 -1.23 -5.20
C GLY A 32 -18.57 -0.75 -5.38
N PHE A 33 -18.28 0.51 -5.05
CA PHE A 33 -16.93 1.06 -5.07
C PHE A 33 -16.01 0.38 -4.05
N ASP A 34 -16.46 0.23 -2.80
CA ASP A 34 -15.65 -0.39 -1.74
C ASP A 34 -15.36 -1.87 -2.05
N GLN A 35 -16.30 -2.61 -2.66
CA GLN A 35 -16.08 -3.99 -3.11
C GLN A 35 -15.00 -4.09 -4.20
N GLN A 36 -15.02 -3.18 -5.19
CA GLN A 36 -14.01 -3.17 -6.26
C GLN A 36 -12.64 -2.78 -5.72
N PHE A 37 -12.59 -1.80 -4.83
CA PHE A 37 -11.34 -1.37 -4.20
C PHE A 37 -10.70 -2.51 -3.39
N LEU A 38 -11.49 -3.22 -2.57
CA LEU A 38 -11.02 -4.34 -1.75
C LEU A 38 -10.45 -5.48 -2.60
N LEU A 39 -11.12 -5.85 -3.71
CA LEU A 39 -10.61 -6.86 -4.64
C LEU A 39 -9.29 -6.45 -5.30
N GLY A 40 -9.15 -5.17 -5.68
CA GLY A 40 -7.91 -4.63 -6.22
C GLY A 40 -6.77 -4.67 -5.19
N LEU A 41 -7.07 -4.31 -3.95
CA LEU A 41 -6.11 -4.27 -2.87
C LEU A 41 -5.63 -5.68 -2.48
N GLU A 42 -6.53 -6.65 -2.30
CA GLU A 42 -6.17 -8.05 -2.02
C GLU A 42 -5.25 -8.64 -3.11
N LYS A 43 -5.54 -8.32 -4.38
CA LYS A 43 -4.70 -8.76 -5.49
C LYS A 43 -3.30 -8.15 -5.42
N ASN A 44 -3.21 -6.84 -5.17
CA ASN A 44 -1.93 -6.14 -5.07
C ASN A 44 -1.10 -6.64 -3.88
N CYS A 45 -1.73 -6.88 -2.72
CA CYS A 45 -1.05 -7.44 -1.56
C CYS A 45 -0.45 -8.82 -1.86
N LYS A 46 -1.22 -9.72 -2.50
CA LYS A 46 -0.71 -11.04 -2.90
C LYS A 46 0.45 -10.95 -3.88
N THR A 47 0.34 -10.13 -4.93
CA THR A 47 1.42 -9.97 -5.92
C THR A 47 2.69 -9.40 -5.27
N ASN A 48 2.56 -8.43 -4.37
CA ASN A 48 3.70 -7.85 -3.67
C ASN A 48 4.37 -8.85 -2.73
N ASP A 49 3.59 -9.70 -2.05
CA ASP A 49 4.12 -10.74 -1.16
C ASP A 49 4.90 -11.81 -1.95
N ASP A 50 4.34 -12.27 -3.07
CA ASP A 50 5.01 -13.21 -3.98
C ASP A 50 6.33 -12.63 -4.52
N ASP A 51 6.31 -11.37 -4.97
CA ASP A 51 7.51 -10.68 -5.45
C ASP A 51 8.55 -10.47 -4.35
N TYR A 52 8.12 -10.25 -3.11
CA TYR A 52 9.01 -10.08 -1.96
C TYR A 52 9.70 -11.40 -1.61
N VAL A 53 8.96 -12.50 -1.52
CA VAL A 53 9.50 -13.85 -1.29
C VAL A 53 10.49 -14.22 -2.40
N GLY A 54 10.15 -13.94 -3.66
CA GLY A 54 11.04 -14.15 -4.80
C GLY A 54 12.35 -13.37 -4.67
N ARG A 55 12.28 -12.07 -4.35
CA ARG A 55 13.45 -11.21 -4.14
C ARG A 55 14.30 -11.66 -2.95
N GLN A 56 13.68 -12.09 -1.86
CA GLN A 56 14.38 -12.59 -0.68
C GLN A 56 15.17 -13.86 -1.00
N LYS A 57 14.57 -14.77 -1.78
CA LYS A 57 15.24 -15.99 -2.23
C LYS A 57 16.46 -15.67 -3.10
N ILE A 58 16.29 -14.82 -4.12
CA ILE A 58 17.40 -14.41 -5.01
C ILE A 58 18.52 -13.74 -4.20
N ARG A 59 18.18 -12.83 -3.28
CA ARG A 59 19.18 -12.17 -2.41
C ARG A 59 19.98 -13.18 -1.57
N ASN A 60 19.33 -14.21 -1.03
CA ASN A 60 20.02 -15.25 -0.28
C ASN A 60 20.94 -16.09 -1.18
N GLU A 61 20.49 -16.41 -2.39
CA GLU A 61 21.31 -17.11 -3.39
C GLU A 61 22.50 -16.24 -3.83
N GLU A 62 22.33 -14.93 -4.02
CA GLU A 62 23.40 -13.97 -4.29
C GLU A 62 24.43 -13.91 -3.16
N LEU A 63 23.99 -13.89 -1.89
CA LEU A 63 24.90 -13.92 -0.74
C LEU A 63 25.72 -15.21 -0.69
N VAL A 64 25.12 -16.36 -0.99
CA VAL A 64 25.83 -17.64 -1.09
C VAL A 64 26.86 -17.57 -2.22
N ALA A 65 26.44 -17.16 -3.42
CA ALA A 65 27.33 -17.02 -4.57
C ALA A 65 28.51 -16.07 -4.31
N ILE A 66 28.28 -14.96 -3.62
CA ILE A 66 29.34 -14.03 -3.21
C ILE A 66 30.30 -14.72 -2.21
N SER A 67 29.78 -15.46 -1.24
CA SER A 67 30.63 -16.16 -0.27
C SER A 67 31.46 -17.29 -0.90
N GLU A 68 30.89 -18.02 -1.85
CA GLU A 68 31.60 -19.00 -2.68
C GLU A 68 32.67 -18.32 -3.54
N ALA A 69 32.34 -17.20 -4.19
CA ALA A 69 33.30 -16.42 -4.97
C ALA A 69 34.46 -15.92 -4.11
N ILE A 70 34.20 -15.43 -2.89
CA ILE A 70 35.24 -15.05 -1.94
C ILE A 70 36.11 -16.26 -1.60
N THR A 71 35.51 -17.42 -1.34
CA THR A 71 36.24 -18.66 -1.02
C THR A 71 37.16 -19.06 -2.17
N ILE A 72 36.64 -19.13 -3.40
CA ILE A 72 37.43 -19.45 -4.60
C ILE A 72 38.57 -18.44 -4.80
N LEU A 73 38.33 -17.14 -4.59
CA LEU A 73 39.36 -16.11 -4.72
C LEU A 73 40.40 -16.14 -3.59
N THR A 74 40.08 -16.74 -2.45
CA THR A 74 40.96 -16.79 -1.27
C THR A 74 41.58 -18.16 -1.02
N GLU A 75 41.20 -19.20 -1.77
CA GLU A 75 41.87 -20.49 -1.76
C GLU A 75 43.36 -20.33 -2.08
N ASP A 76 44.21 -21.10 -1.39
CA ASP A 76 45.67 -20.97 -1.49
C ASP A 76 46.18 -21.19 -2.92
N ASP A 77 45.59 -22.11 -3.68
CA ASP A 77 45.92 -22.33 -5.10
C ASP A 77 45.53 -21.14 -5.97
N ALA A 78 44.37 -20.51 -5.72
CA ALA A 78 43.96 -19.30 -6.42
C ALA A 78 44.85 -18.11 -6.02
N ARG A 79 45.23 -17.98 -4.74
CA ARG A 79 46.21 -16.98 -4.26
C ARG A 79 47.58 -17.17 -4.89
N ASP A 80 48.04 -18.41 -5.00
CA ASP A 80 49.30 -18.77 -5.66
C ASP A 80 49.23 -18.56 -7.17
N LEU A 81 48.10 -18.85 -7.79
CA LEU A 81 47.87 -18.60 -9.21
C LEU A 81 47.75 -17.11 -9.50
N PHE A 82 47.08 -16.31 -8.66
CA PHE A 82 47.07 -14.84 -8.77
C PHE A 82 48.48 -14.28 -8.58
N SER A 83 49.25 -14.78 -7.59
CA SER A 83 50.63 -14.34 -7.39
C SER A 83 51.55 -14.71 -8.56
N LYS A 84 51.34 -15.88 -9.20
CA LYS A 84 52.10 -16.34 -10.39
C LYS A 84 51.62 -15.73 -11.71
N THR A 85 50.32 -15.51 -11.89
CA THR A 85 49.69 -15.05 -13.15
C THR A 85 49.74 -13.53 -13.31
N MET A 86 49.87 -12.77 -12.23
CA MET A 86 50.26 -11.35 -12.29
C MET A 86 51.65 -11.14 -12.95
N SER A 87 52.39 -12.22 -13.23
CA SER A 87 53.63 -12.22 -14.03
C SER A 87 53.39 -12.31 -15.55
N PHE A 88 52.16 -12.59 -16.02
CA PHE A 88 51.80 -12.76 -17.44
C PHE A 88 50.81 -11.71 -17.97
N VAL A 89 50.82 -10.49 -17.43
CA VAL A 89 50.22 -9.35 -18.15
C VAL A 89 50.97 -9.20 -19.47
N GLN A 90 50.31 -9.52 -20.58
CA GLN A 90 50.73 -9.19 -21.93
C GLN A 90 50.99 -7.68 -21.97
N THR A 91 52.26 -7.29 -21.89
CA THR A 91 52.65 -5.91 -22.09
C THR A 91 52.54 -5.60 -23.57
N ALA A 92 51.33 -5.29 -24.03
CA ALA A 92 51.20 -4.19 -24.94
C ALA A 92 51.88 -3.00 -24.24
N ALA A 93 52.89 -2.42 -24.89
CA ALA A 93 53.69 -1.34 -24.34
C ALA A 93 52.85 -0.06 -24.23
N THR A 94 51.93 -0.03 -23.26
CA THR A 94 51.37 1.23 -22.79
C THR A 94 52.42 1.91 -21.94
N THR A 95 52.52 3.23 -22.07
CA THR A 95 53.48 4.08 -21.35
C THR A 95 53.48 3.84 -19.84
N ASP A 96 52.34 3.43 -19.28
CA ASP A 96 52.19 3.14 -17.85
C ASP A 96 52.80 1.79 -17.41
N ALA A 97 52.75 0.75 -18.25
CA ALA A 97 53.40 -0.53 -17.96
C ALA A 97 54.93 -0.42 -18.03
N VAL A 98 55.44 0.37 -18.98
CA VAL A 98 56.88 0.71 -19.08
C VAL A 98 57.32 1.53 -17.86
N ARG A 99 56.50 2.50 -17.43
CA ARG A 99 56.76 3.30 -16.23
C ARG A 99 56.76 2.45 -14.96
N SER A 100 55.81 1.53 -14.79
CA SER A 100 55.75 0.62 -13.64
C SER A 100 56.98 -0.30 -13.57
N ARG A 101 57.39 -0.92 -14.70
CA ARG A 101 58.64 -1.72 -14.76
C ARG A 101 59.89 -0.88 -14.50
N ALA A 102 59.93 0.36 -14.97
CA ALA A 102 61.03 1.28 -14.71
C ALA A 102 61.10 1.66 -13.22
N LEU A 103 59.96 1.88 -12.57
CA LEU A 103 59.86 2.17 -11.13
C LEU A 103 60.28 0.97 -10.28
N ASP A 104 59.84 -0.24 -10.62
CA ASP A 104 60.26 -1.47 -9.91
C ASP A 104 61.78 -1.74 -10.08
N LYS A 105 62.32 -1.55 -11.29
CA LYS A 105 63.77 -1.64 -11.53
C LYS A 105 64.56 -0.57 -10.76
N ALA A 106 64.05 0.66 -10.72
CA ALA A 106 64.64 1.76 -9.95
C ALA A 106 64.59 1.48 -8.44
N MET A 107 63.47 0.97 -7.93
CA MET A 107 63.29 0.59 -6.53
C MET A 107 64.30 -0.49 -6.11
N ARG A 108 64.42 -1.58 -6.88
CA ARG A 108 65.40 -2.64 -6.61
C ARG A 108 66.83 -2.11 -6.60
N HIS A 109 67.16 -1.23 -7.54
CA HIS A 109 68.47 -0.62 -7.62
C HIS A 109 68.76 0.29 -6.42
N ILE A 110 67.80 1.14 -6.02
CA ILE A 110 67.89 2.02 -4.86
C ILE A 110 68.08 1.20 -3.57
N VAL A 111 67.32 0.11 -3.40
CA VAL A 111 67.45 -0.79 -2.23
C VAL A 111 68.82 -1.50 -2.22
N GLN A 112 69.34 -1.89 -3.39
CA GLN A 112 70.66 -2.52 -3.51
C GLN A 112 71.80 -1.54 -3.19
N VAL A 113 71.73 -0.31 -3.67
CA VAL A 113 72.68 0.76 -3.36
C VAL A 113 72.59 1.14 -1.88
N ALA A 114 71.37 1.24 -1.33
CA ALA A 114 71.15 1.50 0.09
C ALA A 114 71.80 0.43 0.97
N ARG A 115 71.70 -0.86 0.60
CA ARG A 115 72.35 -1.97 1.30
C ARG A 115 73.88 -1.91 1.21
N LYS A 116 74.43 -1.60 0.03
CA LYS A 116 75.88 -1.53 -0.20
C LYS A 116 76.55 -0.37 0.54
N HIS A 117 75.84 0.76 0.67
CA HIS A 117 76.35 1.97 1.30
C HIS A 117 75.78 2.22 2.71
N HIS A 118 75.04 1.27 3.27
CA HIS A 118 74.35 1.38 4.56
C HIS A 118 73.53 2.67 4.73
N ASN A 119 72.93 3.15 3.64
CA ASN A 119 72.17 4.40 3.65
C ASN A 119 70.69 4.11 3.92
N TRP A 120 70.27 4.37 5.16
CA TRP A 120 68.91 4.12 5.63
C TRP A 120 67.84 4.97 4.95
N VAL A 121 68.17 6.17 4.47
CA VAL A 121 67.24 7.06 3.76
C VAL A 121 66.90 6.53 2.38
N LEU A 122 67.88 5.95 1.67
CA LEU A 122 67.64 5.28 0.38
C LEU A 122 66.85 3.98 0.57
N ALA A 123 67.08 3.25 1.67
CA ALA A 123 66.31 2.05 1.99
C ALA A 123 64.83 2.36 2.26
N SER A 124 64.54 3.42 3.02
CA SER A 124 63.16 3.83 3.32
C SER A 124 62.43 4.37 2.08
N LEU A 125 63.13 5.05 1.17
CA LEU A 125 62.59 5.47 -0.12
C LEU A 125 62.18 4.27 -0.98
N GLY A 126 63.02 3.23 -1.06
CA GLY A 126 62.70 2.01 -1.80
C GLY A 126 61.47 1.27 -1.25
N VAL A 127 61.30 1.21 0.07
CA VAL A 127 60.12 0.59 0.70
C VAL A 127 58.85 1.39 0.43
N ARG A 128 58.90 2.73 0.50
CA ARG A 128 57.74 3.59 0.21
C ARG A 128 57.25 3.43 -1.23
N MET A 129 58.17 3.35 -2.20
CA MET A 129 57.82 3.17 -3.61
C MET A 129 57.11 1.84 -3.92
N GLY A 130 57.26 0.81 -3.08
CA GLY A 130 56.57 -0.48 -3.25
C GLY A 130 55.17 -0.54 -2.62
N LEU A 131 54.90 0.31 -1.63
CA LEU A 131 53.61 0.37 -0.91
C LEU A 131 52.54 1.14 -1.70
N ASP A 132 52.95 2.00 -2.62
CA ASP A 132 52.11 2.86 -3.47
C ASP A 132 51.11 2.06 -4.34
N ALA A 133 51.43 0.79 -4.67
CA ALA A 133 50.51 -0.11 -5.39
C ALA A 133 49.38 -0.68 -4.50
N PHE A 134 49.60 -0.81 -3.19
CA PHE A 134 48.58 -1.26 -2.23
C PHE A 134 47.68 -0.13 -1.75
N GLU A 135 48.12 1.11 -1.86
CA GLU A 135 47.35 2.30 -1.50
C GLU A 135 46.08 2.40 -2.35
N LYS A 136 46.18 2.18 -3.66
CA LYS A 136 45.01 2.14 -4.57
C LYS A 136 44.00 1.03 -4.25
N VAL A 137 44.47 -0.12 -3.76
CA VAL A 137 43.59 -1.23 -3.35
C VAL A 137 42.86 -0.89 -2.05
N LYS A 138 43.55 -0.25 -1.10
CA LYS A 138 42.92 0.26 0.12
C LYS A 138 41.88 1.34 -0.18
N GLU A 139 42.20 2.29 -1.08
CA GLU A 139 41.25 3.30 -1.53
C GLU A 139 40.01 2.68 -2.20
N ALA A 140 40.16 1.62 -2.99
CA ALA A 140 39.04 0.92 -3.61
C ALA A 140 38.18 0.18 -2.56
N LEU A 141 38.80 -0.45 -1.55
CA LEU A 141 38.10 -1.09 -0.45
C LEU A 141 37.36 -0.09 0.44
N ASP A 142 37.99 1.04 0.76
CA ASP A 142 37.37 2.11 1.56
C ASP A 142 36.16 2.70 0.83
N LYS A 143 36.25 2.91 -0.50
CA LYS A 143 35.10 3.32 -1.32
C LYS A 143 33.98 2.29 -1.30
N MET A 144 34.28 1.00 -1.43
CA MET A 144 33.27 -0.06 -1.39
C MET A 144 32.60 -0.17 -0.01
N ILE A 145 33.36 0.03 1.08
CA ILE A 145 32.82 0.05 2.44
C ILE A 145 31.87 1.24 2.63
N GLU A 146 32.23 2.42 2.15
CA GLU A 146 31.37 3.60 2.23
C GLU A 146 30.10 3.45 1.37
N GLU A 147 30.21 2.88 0.17
CA GLU A 147 29.05 2.53 -0.65
C GLU A 147 28.12 1.50 0.03
N LEU A 148 28.69 0.45 0.65
CA LEU A 148 27.91 -0.57 1.36
C LEU A 148 27.18 0.02 2.59
N LYS A 149 27.83 0.92 3.35
CA LYS A 149 27.17 1.61 4.47
C LYS A 149 26.03 2.51 3.98
N ALA A 150 26.23 3.21 2.88
CA ALA A 150 25.19 4.06 2.28
C ALA A 150 24.00 3.22 1.80
N GLN A 151 24.26 2.10 1.11
CA GLN A 151 23.23 1.15 0.69
C GLN A 151 22.48 0.56 1.88
N GLN A 152 23.19 0.14 2.94
CA GLN A 152 22.57 -0.40 4.15
C GLN A 152 21.60 0.59 4.80
N LYS A 153 21.99 1.87 4.89
CA LYS A 153 21.11 2.91 5.43
C LYS A 153 19.86 3.10 4.56
N ALA A 154 20.03 3.15 3.24
CA ALA A 154 18.92 3.28 2.30
C ALA A 154 17.98 2.05 2.33
N GLU A 155 18.51 0.85 2.51
CA GLU A 155 17.70 -0.37 2.66
C GLU A 155 16.89 -0.37 3.95
N VAL A 156 17.47 0.05 5.08
CA VAL A 156 16.76 0.16 6.36
C VAL A 156 15.63 1.20 6.25
N GLU A 157 15.93 2.39 5.71
CA GLU A 157 14.91 3.43 5.51
C GLU A 157 13.77 2.94 4.60
N LYS A 158 14.10 2.24 3.51
CA LYS A 158 13.10 1.67 2.60
C LYS A 158 12.30 0.54 3.25
N LYS A 159 12.94 -0.29 4.08
CA LYS A 159 12.27 -1.36 4.83
C LYS A 159 11.29 -0.77 5.85
N ASP A 160 11.70 0.23 6.60
CA ASP A 160 10.85 0.89 7.60
C ASP A 160 9.67 1.59 6.92
N TYR A 161 9.91 2.25 5.78
CA TYR A 161 8.85 2.81 4.94
C TYR A 161 7.89 1.73 4.45
N CYS A 162 8.39 0.61 3.90
CA CYS A 162 7.54 -0.49 3.46
C CYS A 162 6.71 -1.08 4.60
N ASN A 163 7.32 -1.32 5.77
CA ASN A 163 6.62 -1.85 6.94
C ASN A 163 5.51 -0.91 7.42
N SER A 164 5.77 0.40 7.48
CA SER A 164 4.75 1.39 7.85
C SER A 164 3.58 1.35 6.88
N ASN A 165 3.84 1.36 5.57
CA ASN A 165 2.76 1.32 4.58
C ASN A 165 1.96 0.01 4.64
N ILE A 166 2.59 -1.12 4.97
CA ILE A 166 1.86 -2.38 5.15
C ILE A 166 0.90 -2.27 6.34
N ILE A 167 1.37 -1.73 7.48
CA ILE A 167 0.52 -1.52 8.66
C ILE A 167 -0.63 -0.57 8.33
N ASP A 168 -0.34 0.58 7.72
CA ASP A 168 -1.37 1.56 7.33
C ASP A 168 -2.39 0.94 6.36
N THR A 169 -1.92 0.11 5.43
CA THR A 169 -2.81 -0.61 4.49
C THR A 169 -3.65 -1.67 5.19
N GLU A 170 -3.11 -2.42 6.15
CA GLU A 170 -3.86 -3.41 6.95
C GLU A 170 -4.94 -2.74 7.81
N ASP A 171 -4.63 -1.59 8.40
CA ASP A 171 -5.59 -0.77 9.13
C ASP A 171 -6.71 -0.27 8.20
N ASP A 172 -6.36 0.27 7.03
CA ASP A 172 -7.33 0.71 6.02
C ASP A 172 -8.23 -0.44 5.55
N ILE A 173 -7.68 -1.65 5.34
CA ILE A 173 -8.48 -2.86 5.02
C ILE A 173 -9.50 -3.12 6.12
N THR A 174 -9.05 -3.09 7.37
CA THR A 174 -9.89 -3.41 8.52
C THR A 174 -11.02 -2.39 8.67
N VAL A 175 -10.70 -1.09 8.56
CA VAL A 175 -11.68 -0.01 8.55
C VAL A 175 -12.69 -0.20 7.42
N LYS A 176 -12.22 -0.42 6.19
CA LYS A 176 -13.08 -0.60 5.01
C LYS A 176 -13.97 -1.82 5.10
N LYS A 177 -13.49 -2.90 5.71
CA LYS A 177 -14.29 -4.10 5.95
C LYS A 177 -15.40 -3.84 6.96
N ASN A 178 -15.11 -3.13 8.05
CA ASN A 178 -16.12 -2.75 9.03
C ASN A 178 -17.14 -1.77 8.41
N GLU A 179 -16.70 -0.79 7.63
CA GLU A 179 -17.59 0.13 6.89
C GLU A 179 -18.52 -0.65 5.94
N LYS A 180 -18.00 -1.64 5.23
CA LYS A 180 -18.80 -2.52 4.38
C LYS A 180 -19.88 -3.26 5.18
N GLU A 181 -19.52 -3.86 6.31
CA GLU A 181 -20.47 -4.58 7.18
C GLU A 181 -21.57 -3.63 7.73
N ASP A 182 -21.18 -2.42 8.15
CA ASP A 182 -22.12 -1.39 8.60
C ASP A 182 -23.08 -0.94 7.48
N LEU A 183 -22.57 -0.72 6.26
CA LEU A 183 -23.37 -0.35 5.10
C LEU A 183 -24.32 -1.47 4.67
N GLU A 184 -23.89 -2.73 4.75
CA GLU A 184 -24.75 -3.89 4.52
C GLU A 184 -25.88 -3.97 5.57
N GLY A 185 -25.57 -3.72 6.84
CA GLY A 185 -26.56 -3.61 7.91
C GLY A 185 -27.57 -2.48 7.68
N LYS A 186 -27.09 -1.28 7.32
CA LYS A 186 -27.95 -0.12 6.98
C LYS A 186 -28.84 -0.39 5.79
N LYS A 187 -28.30 -1.01 4.73
CA LYS A 187 -29.06 -1.42 3.54
C LYS A 187 -30.22 -2.34 3.93
N LEU A 188 -29.95 -3.34 4.76
CA LEU A 188 -30.98 -4.29 5.21
C LEU A 188 -32.05 -3.61 6.07
N GLY A 189 -31.65 -2.68 6.94
CA GLY A 189 -32.56 -1.84 7.73
C GLY A 189 -33.44 -0.93 6.87
N LEU A 190 -32.88 -0.30 5.83
CA LEU A 190 -33.62 0.54 4.88
C LEU A 190 -34.58 -0.31 4.02
N GLU A 191 -34.17 -1.49 3.58
CA GLU A 191 -35.03 -2.42 2.84
C GLU A 191 -36.26 -2.83 3.68
N ASN A 192 -36.05 -3.21 4.94
CA ASN A 192 -37.14 -3.51 5.87
C ASN A 192 -38.04 -2.29 6.14
N SER A 193 -37.45 -1.09 6.30
CA SER A 193 -38.20 0.15 6.53
C SER A 193 -39.07 0.52 5.32
N ILE A 194 -38.54 0.35 4.10
CA ILE A 194 -39.30 0.57 2.87
C ILE A 194 -40.48 -0.41 2.78
N GLU A 195 -40.28 -1.66 3.15
CA GLU A 195 -41.36 -2.66 3.14
C GLU A 195 -42.45 -2.33 4.16
N SER A 196 -42.08 -1.97 5.39
CA SER A 196 -43.03 -1.52 6.42
C SER A 196 -43.78 -0.26 5.98
N LEU A 197 -43.07 0.77 5.52
CA LEU A 197 -43.68 2.03 5.09
C LEU A 197 -44.62 1.83 3.89
N LYS A 198 -44.34 0.88 2.99
CA LYS A 198 -45.27 0.52 1.91
C LYS A 198 -46.57 -0.09 2.45
N ALA A 199 -46.48 -1.01 3.41
CA ALA A 199 -47.65 -1.61 4.03
C ALA A 199 -48.49 -0.58 4.80
N ASP A 200 -47.82 0.34 5.51
CA ASP A 200 -48.47 1.46 6.19
C ASP A 200 -49.16 2.39 5.20
N LEU A 201 -48.52 2.71 4.06
CA LEU A 201 -49.08 3.58 3.02
C LEU A 201 -50.34 2.95 2.39
N GLU A 202 -50.33 1.64 2.11
CA GLU A 202 -51.53 0.94 1.63
C GLU A 202 -52.67 0.99 2.66
N THR A 203 -52.36 0.80 3.94
CA THR A 203 -53.35 0.80 5.02
C THR A 203 -53.92 2.20 5.23
N LEU A 204 -53.08 3.23 5.35
CA LEU A 204 -53.51 4.62 5.53
C LEU A 204 -54.31 5.13 4.33
N SER A 205 -53.94 4.73 3.11
CA SER A 205 -54.67 5.08 1.89
C SER A 205 -56.11 4.53 1.92
N LYS A 206 -56.28 3.26 2.31
CA LYS A 206 -57.61 2.66 2.51
C LYS A 206 -58.38 3.38 3.61
N GLU A 207 -57.76 3.63 4.76
CA GLU A 207 -58.41 4.32 5.88
C GLU A 207 -58.85 5.75 5.53
N VAL A 208 -58.08 6.48 4.72
CA VAL A 208 -58.46 7.82 4.24
C VAL A 208 -59.64 7.73 3.28
N SER A 209 -59.65 6.76 2.37
CA SER A 209 -60.77 6.50 1.47
C SER A 209 -62.06 6.14 2.22
N ASP A 210 -61.99 5.21 3.17
CA ASP A 210 -63.14 4.79 3.97
C ASP A 210 -63.68 5.93 4.84
N MET A 211 -62.79 6.73 5.41
CA MET A 211 -63.17 7.91 6.16
C MET A 211 -63.85 8.95 5.26
N HIS A 212 -63.40 9.12 4.02
CA HIS A 212 -64.07 9.98 3.04
C HIS A 212 -65.51 9.53 2.74
N ILE A 213 -65.73 8.22 2.60
CA ILE A 213 -67.06 7.63 2.38
C ILE A 213 -67.93 7.83 3.62
N ALA A 214 -67.41 7.57 4.82
CA ALA A 214 -68.12 7.75 6.08
C ALA A 214 -68.54 9.21 6.31
N LEU A 215 -67.66 10.16 6.00
CA LEU A 215 -67.92 11.60 6.14
C LEU A 215 -69.02 12.06 5.18
N LYS A 216 -69.06 11.51 3.96
CA LYS A 216 -70.13 11.78 2.99
C LYS A 216 -71.48 11.21 3.46
N ARG A 217 -71.52 9.95 3.91
CA ARG A 217 -72.74 9.33 4.47
C ARG A 217 -73.28 10.11 5.68
N ALA A 218 -72.41 10.49 6.61
CA ALA A 218 -72.80 11.30 7.76
C ALA A 218 -73.26 12.73 7.39
N GLY A 219 -72.89 13.22 6.20
CA GLY A 219 -73.43 14.45 5.62
C GLY A 219 -74.84 14.23 5.06
N GLU A 220 -75.02 13.18 4.26
CA GLU A 220 -76.32 12.77 3.69
C GLU A 220 -77.36 12.47 4.79
N ASP A 221 -76.98 11.72 5.83
CA ASP A 221 -77.86 11.42 6.97
C ASP A 221 -78.27 12.68 7.72
N ARG A 222 -77.34 13.62 7.95
CA ARG A 222 -77.66 14.91 8.59
C ARG A 222 -78.58 15.75 7.74
N GLU A 223 -78.41 15.74 6.42
CA GLU A 223 -79.30 16.44 5.50
C GLU A 223 -80.72 15.84 5.54
N SER A 224 -80.83 14.51 5.54
CA SER A 224 -82.11 13.80 5.66
C SER A 224 -82.78 14.09 7.00
N GLN A 225 -82.07 13.92 8.12
CA GLN A 225 -82.60 14.20 9.46
C GLN A 225 -83.01 15.67 9.62
N ASN A 226 -82.26 16.61 9.03
CA ASN A 226 -82.62 18.01 9.04
C ASN A 226 -83.88 18.30 8.21
N LYS A 227 -84.07 17.64 7.06
CA LYS A 227 -85.32 17.72 6.28
C LYS A 227 -86.50 17.17 7.07
N ASP A 228 -86.36 15.99 7.69
CA ASP A 228 -87.41 15.38 8.51
C ASP A 228 -87.79 16.27 9.71
N PHE A 229 -86.79 16.86 10.36
CA PHE A 229 -87.00 17.84 11.44
C PHE A 229 -87.75 19.08 10.95
N GLN A 230 -87.36 19.66 9.82
CA GLN A 230 -88.05 20.82 9.23
C GLN A 230 -89.50 20.51 8.87
N MET A 231 -89.80 19.33 8.33
CA MET A 231 -91.19 18.90 8.07
C MET A 231 -91.97 18.75 9.37
N THR A 232 -91.41 18.07 10.37
CA THR A 232 -92.08 17.84 11.66
C THR A 232 -92.37 19.14 12.41
N VAL A 233 -91.47 20.13 12.34
CA VAL A 233 -91.67 21.46 12.94
C VAL A 233 -92.71 22.27 12.17
N SER A 234 -92.82 22.09 10.85
CA SER A 234 -93.83 22.78 10.05
C SER A 234 -95.24 22.20 10.20
N ASP A 235 -95.36 20.94 10.66
CA ASP A 235 -96.63 20.25 10.92
C ASP A 235 -97.15 20.45 12.37
N GLN A 236 -96.43 21.19 13.23
CA GLN A 236 -96.85 21.60 14.58
C GLN A 236 -97.36 23.05 14.61
#